data_AF-A0A1G1AAQ2-F1
#
_entry.id   AF-A0A1G1AAQ2-F1
#
_cell.length_a   1.000
_cell.length_b   1.000
_cell.length_c   1.000
_cell.angle_alpha   90.00
_cell.angle_beta   90.00
_cell.angle_gamma   90.00
#
_symmetry.space_group_name_H-M   'P 1'
#
loop_
_entity.id
_entity.type
_entity.pdbx_description
1 polymer ?
#
loop_
_entity_poly.entity_id
_entity_poly.type
_entity_poly.pdbx_seq_one_letter_code
_entity_poly.pdbx_strand_id
1 'polypeptide(L)' 'MNTELLEAAKARIGSVPVLVNMVSKRVKQLIAGFRPYVKPSGPNEDKLDIALREIAEGKIIAEMEFSTTPEKDKT' A
#
# COMPACT_ATOMS: atom_id res chain seq x y z
N MET A 1 -7.34 11.77 6.60
CA MET A 1 -6.06 11.73 5.87
C MET A 1 -4.99 12.49 6.65
N ASN A 2 -4.14 11.74 7.32
CA ASN A 2 -2.98 12.23 8.05
C ASN A 2 -1.76 12.38 7.11
N THR A 3 -1.22 13.59 7.00
CA THR A 3 -0.10 13.91 6.10
C THR A 3 1.24 13.33 6.56
N GLU A 4 1.44 13.13 7.87
CA GLU A 4 2.66 12.53 8.42
C GLU A 4 2.77 11.06 8.01
N LEU A 5 1.65 10.33 8.05
CA LEU A 5 1.58 8.94 7.60
C LEU A 5 1.82 8.83 6.09
N LEU A 6 1.37 9.81 5.31
CA LEU A 6 1.65 9.86 3.88
C LEU A 6 3.14 9.98 3.59
N GLU A 7 3.82 10.93 4.22
CA GLU A 7 5.27 11.13 4.00
C GLU A 7 6.07 9.92 4.49
N ALA A 8 5.70 9.30 5.62
CA ALA A 8 6.33 8.08 6.10
C ALA A 8 6.15 6.90 5.12
N ALA A 9 4.94 6.70 4.59
CA ALA A 9 4.67 5.65 3.61
C ALA A 9 5.41 5.91 2.28
N LYS A 10 5.47 7.17 1.84
CA LYS A 10 6.21 7.60 0.64
C LYS A 10 7.71 7.37 0.77
N ALA A 11 8.30 7.71 1.92
CA ALA A 11 9.70 7.44 2.21
C ALA A 11 10.02 5.94 2.15
N ARG A 12 9.06 5.08 2.51
CA ARG A 12 9.24 3.62 2.48
C ARG A 12 9.10 3.01 1.08
N ILE A 13 8.13 3.45 0.29
CA ILE A 13 7.87 2.87 -1.05
C ILE A 13 8.76 3.49 -2.13
N GLY A 14 9.13 4.77 -2.01
CA GLY A 14 9.96 5.50 -2.97
C GLY A 14 9.26 5.86 -4.29
N SER A 15 8.31 5.04 -4.75
CA SER A 15 7.50 5.27 -5.95
C SER A 15 6.07 5.69 -5.62
N VAL A 16 5.71 6.94 -5.96
CA VAL A 16 4.37 7.48 -5.72
C VAL A 16 3.26 6.68 -6.45
N PRO A 17 3.42 6.29 -7.74
CA PRO A 17 2.42 5.46 -8.41
C PRO A 17 2.18 4.11 -7.72
N VAL A 18 3.24 3.46 -7.24
CA VAL A 18 3.14 2.20 -6.50
C VAL A 18 2.42 2.42 -5.18
N LEU A 19 2.78 3.47 -4.44
CA LEU A 19 2.12 3.81 -3.18
C LEU A 19 0.62 4.03 -3.35
N VAL A 20 0.21 4.82 -4.36
CA VAL A 20 -1.22 5.07 -4.65
C VAL A 20 -1.97 3.76 -4.90
N ASN A 21 -1.39 2.86 -5.70
CA ASN A 21 -1.97 1.56 -5.98
C ASN A 21 -2.06 0.67 -4.73
N MET A 22 -1.01 0.64 -3.91
CA MET A 22 -0.99 -0.12 -2.65
C MET A 22 -2.06 0.36 -1.69
N VAL A 23 -2.13 1.67 -1.45
CA VAL A 23 -3.12 2.30 -0.55
C VAL A 23 -4.53 2.01 -1.07
N SER A 24 -4.79 2.22 -2.36
CA SER A 24 -6.11 2.00 -2.96
C SER A 24 -6.58 0.55 -2.80
N LYS A 25 -5.69 -0.42 -3.09
CA LYS A 25 -5.98 -1.84 -2.93
C LYS A 25 -6.24 -2.19 -1.46
N ARG A 26 -5.43 -1.65 -0.55
CA ARG A 26 -5.55 -1.98 0.87
C ARG A 26 -6.80 -1.37 1.50
N VAL A 27 -7.14 -0.12 1.17
CA VAL A 27 -8.37 0.52 1.66
C VAL A 27 -9.61 -0.30 1.25
N LYS A 28 -9.66 -0.80 0.01
CA LYS A 28 -10.75 -1.69 -0.45
C LYS A 28 -10.85 -2.97 0.39
N GLN A 29 -9.72 -3.59 0.75
CA GLN A 29 -9.71 -4.77 1.63
C GLN A 29 -10.25 -4.44 3.03
N LEU A 30 -9.83 -3.31 3.60
CA LEU A 30 -10.31 -2.86 4.92
C LEU A 30 -11.81 -2.54 4.88
N ILE A 31 -12.34 -2.01 3.77
CA ILE A 31 -13.77 -1.81 3.56
C ILE A 31 -14.50 -3.15 3.51
N ALA A 32 -13.92 -4.15 2.84
CA ALA A 32 -14.44 -5.52 2.77
C ALA A 32 -14.34 -6.31 4.09
N GLY A 33 -13.90 -5.69 5.20
CA GLY A 33 -13.84 -6.31 6.52
C GLY A 33 -12.57 -7.10 6.81
N PHE A 34 -11.53 -6.98 5.99
CA PHE A 34 -10.24 -7.61 6.28
C PHE A 34 -9.64 -7.03 7.56
N ARG A 35 -8.97 -7.90 8.32
CA ARG A 35 -8.33 -7.52 9.59
C ARG A 35 -7.21 -6.50 9.33
N PRO A 36 -7.18 -5.39 10.08
CA PRO A 36 -6.01 -4.51 10.14
C PRO A 36 -4.77 -5.24 10.70
N TYR A 37 -3.60 -4.97 10.14
CA TYR A 37 -2.31 -5.48 10.61
C TYR A 37 -1.70 -4.62 11.72
N VAL A 38 -2.22 -3.42 11.90
CA VAL A 38 -1.89 -2.51 13.00
C VAL A 38 -3.11 -2.29 13.87
N LYS A 39 -2.91 -2.09 15.17
CA LYS A 39 -4.01 -1.81 16.10
C LYS A 39 -4.65 -0.46 15.72
N PRO A 40 -5.97 -0.38 15.50
CA PRO A 40 -6.62 0.90 15.27
C PRO A 40 -6.48 1.81 16.48
N SER A 41 -6.23 3.10 16.24
CA SER A 41 -6.07 4.13 17.26
C SER A 41 -7.41 4.47 17.94
N GLY A 42 -8.52 4.17 17.29
CA GLY A 42 -9.87 4.35 17.81
C GLY A 42 -10.93 3.62 16.97
N PRO A 43 -12.20 3.59 17.43
CA PRO A 43 -13.28 2.86 16.76
C PRO A 43 -13.65 3.42 15.37
N ASN A 44 -13.35 4.69 15.12
CA ASN A 44 -13.71 5.41 13.88
C ASN A 44 -12.47 5.88 13.11
N GLU A 45 -11.31 5.24 13.28
CA GLU A 45 -10.13 5.58 12.49
C GLU A 45 -10.40 5.37 10.99
N ASP A 46 -9.98 6.34 10.18
CA ASP A 46 -10.11 6.26 8.73
C ASP A 46 -9.29 5.07 8.20
N LYS A 47 -9.90 4.28 7.33
CA LYS A 47 -9.25 3.12 6.68
C LYS A 47 -8.05 3.56 5.84
N LEU A 48 -8.08 4.79 5.32
CA LEU A 48 -6.93 5.39 4.63
C LEU A 48 -5.74 5.53 5.58
N ASP A 49 -5.97 6.06 6.79
CA ASP A 49 -4.90 6.28 7.77
C ASP A 49 -4.36 4.93 8.30
N ILE A 50 -5.23 3.92 8.48
CA ILE A 50 -4.80 2.54 8.80
C ILE A 50 -3.90 1.99 7.68
N ALA A 51 -4.33 2.09 6.41
CA ALA A 51 -3.56 1.56 5.28
C ALA A 51 -2.19 2.25 5.12
N LEU A 52 -2.14 3.58 5.28
CA LEU A 52 -0.89 4.34 5.24
C LEU A 52 0.07 3.90 6.35
N ARG A 53 -0.44 3.68 7.56
CA ARG A 53 0.37 3.22 8.70
C ARG A 53 0.89 1.79 8.51
N GLU A 54 0.07 0.87 8.00
CA GLU A 54 0.52 -0.49 7.68
C GLU A 54 1.65 -0.50 6.64
N ILE A 55 1.59 0.39 5.65
CA ILE A 55 2.63 0.55 4.63
C ILE A 55 3.89 1.19 5.24
N ALA A 56 3.74 2.26 6.03
CA ALA A 56 4.83 2.94 6.70
C ALA A 56 5.60 2.02 7.67
N GLU A 57 4.90 1.14 8.40
CA GLU A 57 5.49 0.12 9.27
C GLU A 57 6.04 -1.10 8.50
N GLY A 58 5.80 -1.18 7.19
CA GLY A 58 6.27 -2.29 6.36
C GLY A 58 5.54 -3.61 6.60
N LYS A 59 4.32 -3.57 7.13
CA LYS A 59 3.45 -4.76 7.27
C LYS A 59 2.91 -5.24 5.93
N ILE A 60 2.90 -4.36 4.93
CA ILE A 60 2.49 -4.64 3.56
C ILE A 60 3.66 -4.34 2.63
N ILE A 61 3.94 -5.28 1.73
CA ILE A 61 4.97 -5.17 0.71
C ILE A 61 4.32 -5.23 -0.68
N ALA A 62 4.89 -4.50 -1.64
CA ALA A 62 4.54 -4.65 -3.05
C ALA A 62 5.46 -5.70 -3.67
N GLU A 63 4.88 -6.79 -4.16
CA GLU A 63 5.57 -7.74 -5.03
C GLU A 63 5.35 -7.30 -6.48
N MET A 64 6.45 -7.04 -7.19
CA MET A 64 6.43 -6.75 -8.63
C MET A 64 7.17 -7.90 -9.31
N GLU A 65 6.42 -8.82 -9.93
CA GLU A 65 7.02 -9.77 -10.88
C GLU A 65 7.26 -9.03 -12.20
N PHE A 66 8.53 -8.70 -12.47
CA PHE A 66 8.93 -8.29 -13.80
C PHE A 66 9.00 -9.55 -14.67
N SER A 67 7.94 -9.87 -15.40
CA SER A 67 8.03 -10.85 -16.46
C SER A 67 8.89 -10.27 -17.59
N THR A 68 10.16 -10.65 -17.63
CA THR A 68 10.97 -10.52 -18.84
C THR A 68 10.30 -11.34 -19.92
N THR A 69 9.48 -10.68 -20.74
CA THR A 69 8.95 -11.29 -21.95
C THR A 69 10.10 -11.24 -22.95
N PRO A 70 10.75 -12.37 -23.33
CA PRO A 70 11.75 -12.33 -24.37
C PRO A 70 11.03 -11.94 -25.67
N GLU A 71 11.35 -10.76 -26.16
CA GLU A 71 10.94 -10.27 -27.46
C GLU A 71 11.46 -11.28 -28.49
N LYS A 72 10.54 -12.04 -29.10
CA LYS A 72 10.91 -12.95 -30.18
C LYS A 72 11.30 -12.09 -31.38
N ASP A 73 12.60 -11.90 -31.58
CA ASP A 73 13.18 -11.54 -32.87
C ASP A 73 12.62 -12.50 -33.92
N LYS A 74 11.71 -11.99 -34.74
CA LYS A 74 11.29 -12.65 -35.97
C LYS A 74 12.22 -12.16 -37.07
N THR A 75 13.26 -12.94 -37.34
CA THR A 75 13.94 -13.05 -38.64
C THR A 75 12.97 -13.38 -39.76
#